data_AF-A0A938NV20-F1
#
_entry.id   AF-A0A938NV20-F1
#
_cell.length_a   1.000
_cell.length_b   1.000
_cell.length_c   1.000
_cell.angle_alpha   90.00
_cell.angle_beta   90.00
_cell.angle_gamma   90.00
#
_symmetry.space_group_name_H-M   'P 1'
#
loop_
_entity.id
_entity.type
_entity.pdbx_description
1 polymer ?
#
loop_
_entity_poly.entity_id
_entity_poly.type
_entity_poly.pdbx_seq_one_letter_code
_entity_poly.pdbx_strand_id
1 'polypeptide(L)'
;KFMPQWLVRDYLARRGHAHFHSDQIVPSRCALLGYALQSMRIEGVMVPRTFLQVDTQNEVGPEAYDKGAQILTEFFHSQLKKFMQADLDQTGKAIIDCCLSGGSVEDYNRLLN
;
A
#
# COMPACT_ATOMS: atom_id res chain seq x y z
N LYS A 1 0.80 21.88 -12.65
CA LYS A 1 0.55 21.22 -11.33
C LYS A 1 0.24 19.75 -11.62
N PHE A 2 1.10 18.82 -11.19
CA PHE A 2 0.86 17.39 -11.36
C PHE A 2 -0.36 16.97 -10.52
N MET A 3 -1.25 16.16 -11.09
CA MET A 3 -2.53 15.80 -10.46
C MET A 3 -2.70 14.27 -10.44
N PRO A 4 -1.90 13.55 -9.61
CA PRO A 4 -1.77 12.10 -9.66
C PRO A 4 -3.09 11.35 -9.48
N GLN A 5 -3.97 11.86 -8.63
CA GLN A 5 -5.25 11.25 -8.32
C GLN A 5 -6.19 11.20 -9.53
N TRP A 6 -6.13 12.17 -10.45
CA TRP A 6 -6.94 12.15 -11.66
C TRP A 6 -6.39 11.16 -12.69
N LEU A 7 -5.06 11.02 -12.77
CA LEU A 7 -4.39 10.04 -13.62
C LEU A 7 -4.73 8.61 -13.21
N VAL A 8 -4.64 8.31 -11.92
CA VAL A 8 -5.00 6.98 -11.38
C VAL A 8 -6.49 6.70 -11.57
N ARG A 9 -7.35 7.69 -11.32
CA ARG A 9 -8.80 7.52 -11.50
C ARG A 9 -9.17 7.26 -12.95
N ASP A 10 -8.60 7.98 -13.91
CA ASP A 10 -8.81 7.75 -15.33
C ASP A 10 -8.29 6.37 -15.76
N TYR A 11 -7.10 5.98 -15.29
CA TYR A 11 -6.55 4.64 -15.55
C TYR A 11 -7.45 3.52 -15.02
N LEU A 12 -7.89 3.61 -13.77
CA LEU A 12 -8.78 2.62 -13.14
C LEU A 12 -10.16 2.59 -13.82
N ALA A 13 -10.72 3.75 -14.17
CA ALA A 13 -12.02 3.82 -14.85
C ALA A 13 -11.99 3.15 -16.24
N ARG A 14 -10.88 3.25 -16.97
CA ARG A 14 -10.72 2.63 -18.30
C ARG A 14 -10.39 1.14 -18.25
N ARG A 15 -9.66 0.69 -17.22
CA ARG A 15 -9.19 -0.69 -17.12
C ARG A 15 -9.94 -1.57 -16.13
N GLY A 16 -10.91 -1.02 -15.40
CA GLY A 16 -11.72 -1.75 -14.41
C GLY A 16 -10.85 -2.33 -13.30
N HIS A 17 -11.09 -3.60 -12.93
CA HIS A 17 -10.21 -4.40 -12.07
C HIS A 17 -8.93 -4.77 -12.82
N ALA A 18 -8.08 -3.78 -13.13
CA ALA A 18 -6.80 -4.00 -13.78
C ALA A 18 -5.95 -4.89 -12.87
N HIS A 19 -5.75 -6.14 -13.27
CA HIS A 19 -4.82 -7.03 -12.58
C HIS A 19 -3.41 -6.57 -12.94
N PHE A 20 -2.65 -6.16 -11.94
CA PHE A 20 -1.23 -5.88 -12.12
C PHE A 20 -0.47 -7.20 -12.16
N HIS A 21 0.42 -7.34 -13.14
CA HIS A 21 1.33 -8.47 -13.17
C HIS A 21 2.36 -8.35 -12.04
N SER A 22 2.92 -9.48 -11.61
CA SER A 22 3.89 -9.54 -10.49
C SER A 22 5.16 -8.73 -10.75
N ASP A 23 5.52 -8.47 -12.00
CA ASP A 23 6.64 -7.61 -12.41
C ASP A 23 6.31 -6.10 -12.39
N GLN A 24 5.02 -5.75 -12.27
CA GLN A 24 4.56 -4.36 -12.21
C GLN A 24 4.43 -3.83 -10.79
N ILE A 25 4.54 -4.70 -9.78
CA ILE A 25 4.37 -4.36 -8.36
C ILE A 25 5.54 -4.85 -7.53
N VAL A 26 5.80 -4.16 -6.44
CA VAL A 26 6.77 -4.57 -5.40
C VAL A 26 6.14 -4.34 -4.03
N PRO A 27 6.50 -5.12 -2.99
CA PRO A 27 6.07 -4.85 -1.63
C PRO A 27 6.35 -3.39 -1.27
N SER A 28 5.33 -2.70 -0.75
CA SER A 28 5.48 -1.32 -0.29
C SER A 28 6.43 -1.26 0.90
N ARG A 29 7.24 -0.20 0.99
CA ARG A 29 8.06 0.08 2.17
C ARG A 29 7.22 0.15 3.45
N CYS A 30 5.98 0.64 3.35
CA CYS A 30 4.96 0.51 4.40
C CYS A 30 4.04 -0.66 4.06
N ALA A 31 4.19 -1.78 4.79
CA ALA A 31 3.43 -3.01 4.54
C ALA A 31 1.90 -2.82 4.64
N LEU A 32 1.43 -1.86 5.45
CA LEU A 32 0.01 -1.50 5.58
C LEU A 32 -0.61 -0.97 4.27
N LEU A 33 0.23 -0.50 3.34
CA LEU A 33 -0.21 -0.04 2.02
C LEU A 33 -0.19 -1.16 0.97
N GLY A 34 0.20 -2.39 1.35
CA GLY A 34 0.28 -3.54 0.47
C GLY A 34 1.40 -3.40 -0.55
N TYR A 35 1.06 -3.19 -1.82
CA TYR A 35 2.01 -3.15 -2.92
C TYR A 35 2.16 -1.75 -3.51
N ALA A 36 3.38 -1.37 -3.85
CA ALA A 36 3.68 -0.18 -4.64
C ALA A 36 3.84 -0.56 -6.13
N LEU A 37 3.54 0.38 -7.03
CA LEU A 37 3.77 0.19 -8.45
C LEU A 37 5.27 0.33 -8.75
N GLN A 38 5.82 -0.66 -9.45
CA GLN A 38 7.20 -0.68 -9.94
C GLN A 38 7.29 -0.14 -11.36
N SER A 39 6.32 -0.47 -12.21
CA SER A 39 6.27 0.00 -13.58
C SER A 39 4.83 0.12 -14.07
N MET A 40 4.55 1.16 -14.86
CA MET A 40 3.22 1.44 -15.38
C MET A 40 3.31 2.13 -16.74
N ARG A 41 2.43 1.76 -17.66
CA ARG A 41 2.21 2.44 -18.94
C ARG A 41 0.79 2.96 -19.02
N ILE A 42 0.65 4.23 -19.41
CA ILE A 42 -0.64 4.88 -19.64
C ILE A 42 -0.60 5.43 -21.07
N GLU A 43 -1.53 5.00 -21.92
CA GLU A 43 -1.62 5.41 -23.33
C GLU A 43 -0.27 5.23 -24.08
N GLY A 44 0.43 4.12 -23.82
CA GLY A 44 1.73 3.81 -24.41
C GLY A 44 2.93 4.55 -23.80
N VAL A 45 2.70 5.53 -22.93
CA VAL A 45 3.75 6.31 -22.27
C VAL A 45 4.13 5.65 -20.94
N MET A 46 5.44 5.48 -20.71
CA MET A 46 5.97 5.02 -19.43
C MET A 46 5.80 6.11 -18.37
N VAL A 47 5.20 5.76 -17.23
CA VAL A 47 5.15 6.66 -16.07
C VAL A 47 6.47 6.56 -15.30
N PRO A 48 7.18 7.67 -15.05
CA PRO A 48 8.40 7.68 -14.24
C PRO A 48 8.17 7.10 -12.84
N ARG A 49 9.15 6.35 -12.33
CA ARG A 49 9.10 5.73 -10.98
C ARG A 49 8.88 6.74 -9.87
N THR A 50 9.38 7.97 -10.00
CA THR A 50 9.17 9.07 -9.05
C THR A 50 7.70 9.45 -8.86
N PHE A 51 6.83 9.13 -9.82
CA PHE A 51 5.38 9.33 -9.67
C PHE A 51 4.64 8.08 -9.18
N LEU A 52 5.33 6.94 -9.13
CA LEU A 52 4.78 5.64 -8.70
C LEU A 52 5.20 5.30 -7.25
N GLN A 53 6.34 5.80 -6.79
CA GLN A 53 6.92 5.50 -5.49
C GLN A 53 7.32 6.79 -4.77
N VAL A 54 6.57 7.14 -3.74
CA VAL A 54 6.66 8.41 -3.01
C VAL A 54 8.04 8.62 -2.38
N ASP A 55 8.67 7.56 -1.88
CA ASP A 55 10.02 7.58 -1.29
C ASP A 55 11.11 7.99 -2.30
N THR A 56 10.84 7.88 -3.59
CA THR A 56 11.78 8.27 -4.66
C THR A 56 11.59 9.71 -5.14
N GLN A 57 10.63 10.44 -4.59
CA GLN A 57 10.43 11.87 -4.88
C GLN A 57 11.46 12.71 -4.14
N ASN A 58 12.07 13.68 -4.82
CA ASN A 58 13.11 14.52 -4.24
C ASN A 58 12.62 15.32 -3.01
N GLU A 59 11.35 15.70 -3.01
CA GLU A 59 10.73 16.49 -1.93
C GLU A 59 10.42 15.64 -0.68
N VAL A 60 10.42 14.31 -0.80
CA VAL A 60 10.07 13.38 0.28
C VAL A 60 11.30 12.60 0.70
N GLY A 61 11.87 11.85 -0.23
CA GLY A 61 12.96 10.90 0.05
C GLY A 61 12.53 9.75 0.97
N PRO A 62 13.44 8.79 1.22
CA PRO A 62 13.14 7.63 2.05
C PRO A 62 12.90 8.01 3.51
N GLU A 63 13.60 9.01 4.05
CA GLU A 63 13.50 9.38 5.46
C GLU A 63 12.12 9.96 5.81
N ALA A 64 11.61 10.91 5.02
CA ALA A 64 10.29 11.49 5.29
C ALA A 64 9.17 10.48 5.00
N TYR A 65 9.36 9.60 4.01
CA TYR A 65 8.45 8.48 3.77
C TYR A 65 8.37 7.58 5.01
N ASP A 66 9.51 7.14 5.54
CA ASP A 66 9.57 6.20 6.66
C ASP A 66 8.97 6.83 7.94
N LYS A 67 9.18 8.14 8.17
CA LYS A 67 8.49 8.90 9.23
C LYS A 67 6.97 8.89 9.05
N GLY A 68 6.48 9.10 7.82
CA GLY A 68 5.05 9.02 7.52
C GLY A 68 4.47 7.62 7.71
N ALA A 69 5.22 6.59 7.31
CA ALA A 69 4.86 5.20 7.51
C ALA A 69 4.76 4.83 8.99
N GLN A 70 5.66 5.35 9.83
CA GLN A 70 5.59 5.18 11.29
C GLN A 70 4.32 5.82 11.87
N ILE A 71 4.01 7.07 11.53
CA ILE A 71 2.80 7.77 11.99
C ILE A 71 1.54 6.97 11.61
N LEU A 72 1.49 6.47 10.37
CA LEU A 72 0.39 5.64 9.89
C LEU A 72 0.28 4.33 10.68
N THR A 73 1.41 3.67 10.93
CA THR A 73 1.48 2.41 11.68
C THR A 73 0.99 2.59 13.10
N GLU A 74 1.45 3.62 13.80
CA GLU A 74 1.01 3.95 15.16
C GLU A 74 -0.49 4.24 15.22
N PHE A 75 -1.02 4.95 14.22
CA PHE A 75 -2.45 5.17 14.09
C PHE A 75 -3.21 3.85 13.97
N PHE A 76 -2.84 2.97 13.03
CA PHE A 76 -3.51 1.68 12.85
C PHE A 76 -3.41 0.80 14.10
N HIS A 77 -2.24 0.74 14.74
CA HIS A 77 -2.04 0.00 15.99
C HIS A 77 -2.98 0.51 17.09
N SER A 78 -3.15 1.83 17.21
CA SER A 78 -4.05 2.42 18.21
C SER A 78 -5.53 2.12 17.94
N GLN A 79 -5.95 2.10 16.67
CA GLN A 79 -7.34 1.88 16.30
C GLN A 79 -7.71 0.41 16.32
N LEU A 80 -6.88 -0.47 15.75
CA LEU A 80 -7.19 -1.90 15.61
C LEU A 80 -7.32 -2.61 16.94
N LYS A 81 -6.56 -2.22 17.97
CA LYS A 81 -6.71 -2.74 19.34
C LYS A 81 -8.14 -2.60 19.89
N LYS A 82 -8.89 -1.58 19.46
CA LYS A 82 -10.28 -1.35 19.89
C LYS A 82 -11.27 -2.37 19.32
N PHE A 83 -10.87 -3.05 18.24
CA PHE A 83 -11.68 -4.06 17.57
C PHE A 83 -11.33 -5.49 18.03
N MET A 84 -10.33 -5.68 18.90
CA MET A 84 -9.98 -6.99 19.47
C MET A 84 -11.00 -7.43 20.53
N GLN A 85 -12.16 -7.86 20.05
CA GLN A 85 -13.30 -8.32 20.85
C GLN A 85 -13.45 -9.84 20.76
N ALA A 86 -14.11 -10.44 21.74
CA ALA A 86 -14.22 -11.90 21.85
C ALA A 86 -14.91 -12.53 20.65
N ASP A 87 -15.90 -11.84 20.09
CA ASP A 87 -16.75 -12.21 18.96
C ASP A 87 -16.15 -11.89 17.58
N LEU A 88 -14.98 -11.24 17.51
CA LEU A 88 -14.31 -11.01 16.24
C LEU A 88 -13.93 -12.34 15.58
N ASP A 89 -14.19 -12.43 14.27
CA ASP A 89 -13.85 -13.58 13.44
C ASP A 89 -12.35 -13.94 13.56
N GLN A 90 -12.03 -15.23 13.47
CA GLN A 90 -10.66 -15.71 13.64
C GLN A 90 -9.71 -15.14 12.57
N THR A 91 -10.19 -14.95 11.34
CA THR A 91 -9.42 -14.31 10.25
C THR A 91 -9.18 -12.84 10.57
N GLY A 92 -10.22 -12.15 11.06
CA GLY A 92 -10.10 -10.75 11.51
C GLY A 92 -9.07 -10.58 12.63
N LYS A 93 -9.08 -11.47 13.63
CA LYS A 93 -8.08 -11.49 14.70
C LYS A 93 -6.67 -11.70 14.14
N ALA A 94 -6.47 -12.67 13.26
CA ALA A 94 -5.17 -12.95 12.64
C ALA A 94 -4.62 -11.75 11.85
N ILE A 95 -5.49 -11.04 11.11
CA ILE A 95 -5.09 -9.83 10.36
C ILE A 95 -4.70 -8.70 11.31
N ILE A 96 -5.44 -8.49 12.41
CA ILE A 96 -5.09 -7.48 13.41
C ILE A 96 -3.77 -7.84 14.09
N ASP A 97 -3.57 -9.09 14.49
CA ASP A 97 -2.32 -9.55 15.10
C ASP A 97 -1.13 -9.41 14.13
N CYS A 98 -1.32 -9.70 12.85
CA CYS A 98 -0.33 -9.44 11.79
C CYS A 98 0.05 -7.95 11.73
N CYS A 99 -0.93 -7.05 11.82
CA CYS A 99 -0.67 -5.62 11.88
C CYS A 99 0.11 -5.21 13.12
N LEU A 100 -0.34 -5.64 14.30
CA LEU A 100 0.27 -5.29 15.59
C LEU A 100 1.69 -5.85 15.76
N SER A 101 2.01 -6.94 15.09
CA SER A 101 3.34 -7.56 15.08
C SER A 101 4.29 -6.98 14.02
N GLY A 102 3.82 -6.06 13.17
CA GLY A 102 4.64 -5.48 12.10
C GLY A 102 4.87 -6.42 10.93
N GLY A 103 3.86 -7.24 10.59
CA GLY A 103 3.91 -8.21 9.51
C GLY A 103 4.22 -7.60 8.14
N SER A 104 4.82 -8.41 7.28
CA SER A 104 5.14 -8.09 5.89
C SER A 104 3.91 -8.16 4.99
N VAL A 105 4.05 -7.63 3.77
CA VAL A 105 3.00 -7.74 2.73
C VAL A 105 2.70 -9.22 2.43
N GLU A 106 3.73 -10.07 2.43
CA GLU A 106 3.63 -11.51 2.25
C GLU A 106 2.83 -12.16 3.39
N ASP A 107 2.99 -11.72 4.63
CA ASP A 107 2.22 -12.24 5.76
C ASP A 107 0.73 -11.93 5.61
N TYR A 108 0.39 -10.71 5.18
CA TYR A 108 -1.00 -10.36 4.86
C TYR A 108 -1.58 -11.21 3.71
N ASN A 109 -0.81 -11.47 2.66
CA ASN A 109 -1.29 -12.30 1.54
C ASN A 109 -1.63 -13.73 1.94
N ARG A 110 -0.91 -14.31 2.92
CA ARG A 110 -1.24 -15.65 3.45
C ARG A 110 -2.54 -15.69 4.26
N LEU A 111 -3.02 -14.54 4.73
CA LEU A 111 -4.26 -14.42 5.50
C LEU A 111 -5.47 -14.07 4.63
N LEU A 112 -5.24 -13.44 3.47
CA LEU A 112 -6.28 -12.90 2.58
C LEU A 112 -6.57 -13.75 1.34
N ASN A 113 -5.69 -14.69 1.00
CA ASN A 113 -5.85 -15.62 -0.12
C ASN A 113 -5.91 -17.06 0.39
#